data_AF-A0A7C7XQC4-F1
#
_entry.id   AF-A0A7C7XQC4-F1
#
_cell.length_a   1.000
_cell.length_b   1.000
_cell.length_c   1.000
_cell.angle_alpha   90.00
_cell.angle_beta   90.00
_cell.angle_gamma   90.00
#
_symmetry.space_group_name_H-M   'P 1'
#
loop_
_entity.id
_entity.type
_entity.pdbx_description
1 polymer ?
#
loop_
_entity_poly.entity_id
_entity_poly.type
_entity_poly.pdbx_seq_one_letter_code
_entity_poly.pdbx_strand_id
1 'polypeptide(L)'
;MFEQTFKNIDDILRHEAGCSTELDYTEQTSWLLFLKYLDDLEQERAEEAELTGRQHEPLIREDFRWSDWAAPRDLLGDFDHDSALTGEDLIEFVNDELFPYLEEFKYRASGPNTIEYKIGEIFGEIENKFRSGYSLRDALELVDQLSFRTRKDKHELSHLYEAKIRNMGNAGRNGGEYYTPRPLIRAMVQVIRPQLGETIYDAACGSAGFLCESHDHLRQQEPSLSELETLQQHTFYGKEKKSLAYIIGVMNMILHGIEAPNIIHTNSLAENLQDIQPGDQYDLILANPPFGGRERPEVQQNFPVKTGETAFLFLQHFIKSLKPGGRAAIVIKNTFLSNSDNASVAL
;
A
#
# COMPACT_ATOMS: atom_id res chain seq x y z
N MET A 1 7.05 -16.66 -16.06
CA MET A 1 6.58 -15.80 -17.17
C MET A 1 6.55 -14.36 -16.69
N PHE A 2 5.94 -14.11 -15.51
CA PHE A 2 5.85 -12.77 -14.92
C PHE A 2 7.21 -12.10 -14.62
N GLU A 3 8.24 -12.86 -14.25
CA GLU A 3 9.56 -12.27 -14.00
C GLU A 3 10.12 -11.53 -15.24
N GLN A 4 9.96 -12.11 -16.43
CA GLN A 4 10.42 -11.46 -17.66
C GLN A 4 9.56 -10.23 -17.99
N THR A 5 8.24 -10.34 -17.82
CA THR A 5 7.31 -9.22 -18.01
C THR A 5 7.65 -8.05 -17.08
N PHE A 6 7.92 -8.30 -15.79
CA PHE A 6 8.35 -7.28 -14.83
C PHE A 6 9.66 -6.60 -15.23
N LYS A 7 10.64 -7.37 -15.70
CA LYS A 7 11.91 -6.82 -16.21
C LYS A 7 11.69 -5.94 -17.43
N ASN A 8 10.81 -6.35 -18.35
CA ASN A 8 10.50 -5.55 -19.53
C ASN A 8 9.79 -4.23 -19.15
N ILE A 9 8.89 -4.25 -18.15
CA ILE A 9 8.26 -3.03 -17.62
C ILE A 9 9.33 -2.09 -17.01
N ASP A 10 10.27 -2.64 -16.23
CA ASP A 10 11.40 -1.88 -15.69
C ASP A 10 12.26 -1.25 -16.79
N ASP A 11 12.53 -2.00 -17.85
CA ASP A 11 13.32 -1.52 -18.96
C ASP A 11 12.61 -0.38 -19.72
N ILE A 12 11.29 -0.44 -19.92
CA ILE A 12 10.52 0.68 -20.47
C ILE A 12 10.66 1.92 -19.58
N LEU A 13 10.41 1.76 -18.28
CA LEU A 13 10.44 2.86 -17.31
C LEU A 13 11.83 3.51 -17.21
N ARG A 14 12.92 2.75 -17.37
CA ARG A 14 14.30 3.29 -17.40
C ARG A 14 14.58 4.19 -18.60
N HIS A 15 13.88 3.99 -19.71
CA HIS A 15 14.01 4.81 -20.91
C HIS A 15 12.97 5.93 -20.97
N GLU A 16 12.01 5.95 -20.05
CA GLU A 16 10.96 6.95 -19.97
C GLU A 16 11.51 8.28 -19.42
N ALA A 17 11.35 9.36 -20.19
CA ALA A 17 11.97 10.65 -19.88
C ALA A 17 11.47 11.28 -18.57
N GLY A 18 10.24 10.98 -18.17
CA GLY A 18 9.68 11.49 -16.90
C GLY A 18 10.06 10.67 -15.67
N CYS A 19 10.73 9.51 -15.82
CA CYS A 19 11.17 8.68 -14.70
C CYS A 19 12.69 8.72 -14.56
N SER A 20 13.18 9.04 -13.36
CA SER A 20 14.62 9.28 -13.12
C SER A 20 15.21 8.45 -11.97
N THR A 21 14.36 7.83 -11.17
CA THR A 21 14.76 7.10 -9.96
C THR A 21 14.02 5.77 -9.84
N GLU A 22 14.59 4.85 -9.06
CA GLU A 22 13.91 3.58 -8.68
C GLU A 22 12.58 3.83 -7.95
N LEU A 23 12.43 5.00 -7.30
CA LEU A 23 11.18 5.42 -6.69
C LEU A 23 10.12 5.69 -7.75
N ASP A 24 10.48 6.43 -8.82
CA ASP A 24 9.58 6.68 -9.94
C ASP A 24 9.16 5.37 -10.61
N TYR A 25 10.10 4.46 -10.86
CA TYR A 25 9.78 3.17 -11.51
C TYR A 25 8.82 2.34 -10.66
N THR A 26 9.04 2.30 -9.34
CA THR A 26 8.18 1.58 -8.40
C THR A 26 6.79 2.24 -8.33
N GLU A 27 6.72 3.56 -8.22
CA GLU A 27 5.46 4.33 -8.23
C GLU A 27 4.62 4.03 -9.48
N GLN A 28 5.24 4.18 -10.66
CA GLN A 28 4.54 4.03 -11.94
C GLN A 28 4.11 2.59 -12.19
N THR A 29 4.92 1.61 -11.80
CA THR A 29 4.50 0.20 -11.84
C THR A 29 3.34 -0.06 -10.88
N SER A 30 3.32 0.57 -9.69
CA SER A 30 2.35 0.28 -8.65
C SER A 30 0.93 0.67 -9.03
N TRP A 31 0.73 1.87 -9.59
CA TRP A 31 -0.61 2.30 -9.98
C TRP A 31 -1.14 1.54 -11.20
N LEU A 32 -0.26 1.16 -12.14
CA LEU A 32 -0.63 0.30 -13.28
C LEU A 32 -1.11 -1.07 -12.80
N LEU A 33 -0.34 -1.72 -11.91
CA LEU A 33 -0.74 -2.98 -11.30
C LEU A 33 -2.03 -2.84 -10.48
N PHE A 34 -2.24 -1.70 -9.82
CA PHE A 34 -3.47 -1.44 -9.07
C PHE A 34 -4.70 -1.43 -9.97
N LEU A 35 -4.67 -0.70 -11.10
CA LEU A 35 -5.80 -0.67 -12.03
C LEU A 35 -6.06 -2.03 -12.65
N LYS A 36 -5.01 -2.76 -13.04
CA LYS A 36 -5.15 -4.13 -13.55
C LYS A 36 -5.75 -5.07 -12.51
N TYR A 37 -5.36 -4.93 -11.25
CA TYR A 37 -5.93 -5.70 -10.14
C TYR A 37 -7.40 -5.36 -9.91
N LEU A 38 -7.78 -4.08 -9.94
CA LEU A 38 -9.17 -3.67 -9.78
C LEU A 38 -10.06 -4.27 -10.86
N ASP A 39 -9.58 -4.30 -12.10
CA ASP A 39 -10.29 -4.90 -13.23
C ASP A 39 -10.47 -6.43 -13.06
N ASP A 40 -9.41 -7.14 -12.67
CA ASP A 40 -9.50 -8.58 -12.38
C ASP A 40 -10.47 -8.87 -11.22
N LEU A 41 -10.43 -8.05 -10.17
CA LEU A 41 -11.33 -8.18 -9.01
C LEU A 41 -12.79 -7.93 -9.41
N GLU A 42 -13.04 -6.97 -10.28
CA GLU A 42 -14.38 -6.64 -10.74
C GLU A 42 -14.95 -7.75 -11.64
N GLN A 43 -14.12 -8.32 -12.52
CA GLN A 43 -14.49 -9.50 -13.30
C GLN A 43 -14.85 -10.68 -12.40
N GLU A 44 -14.05 -10.96 -11.36
CA GLU A 44 -14.33 -12.03 -10.39
C GLU A 44 -15.67 -11.80 -9.66
N ARG A 45 -15.96 -10.56 -9.25
CA ARG A 45 -17.24 -10.18 -8.63
C ARG A 45 -18.42 -10.32 -9.58
N ALA A 46 -18.25 -9.95 -10.85
CA ALA A 46 -19.27 -10.09 -11.87
C ALA A 46 -19.59 -11.57 -12.13
N GLU A 47 -18.57 -12.42 -12.27
CA GLU A 47 -18.70 -13.87 -12.43
C GLU A 47 -19.40 -14.50 -11.21
N GLU A 48 -19.02 -14.14 -9.99
CA GLU A 48 -19.65 -14.63 -8.77
C GLU A 48 -21.14 -14.22 -8.69
N ALA A 49 -21.45 -12.97 -9.04
CA ALA A 49 -22.82 -12.48 -9.04
C ALA A 49 -23.69 -13.21 -10.07
N GLU A 50 -23.16 -13.47 -11.27
CA GLU A 50 -23.85 -14.27 -12.29
C GLU A 50 -24.13 -15.69 -11.79
N LEU A 51 -23.12 -16.36 -11.21
CA LEU A 51 -23.25 -17.72 -10.66
C LEU A 51 -24.24 -17.80 -9.50
N THR A 52 -24.35 -16.74 -8.70
CA THR A 52 -25.25 -16.68 -7.53
C THR A 52 -26.61 -16.04 -7.84
N GLY A 53 -26.84 -15.61 -9.09
CA GLY A 53 -28.07 -14.95 -9.52
C GLY A 53 -28.29 -13.56 -8.88
N ARG A 54 -27.21 -12.90 -8.45
CA ARG A 54 -27.23 -11.55 -7.89
C ARG A 54 -26.97 -10.53 -8.99
N GLN A 55 -27.47 -9.30 -8.79
CA GLN A 55 -27.07 -8.18 -9.63
C GLN A 55 -25.71 -7.66 -9.16
N HIS A 56 -24.85 -7.32 -10.10
CA HIS A 56 -23.56 -6.67 -9.86
C HIS A 56 -23.56 -5.31 -10.52
N GLU A 57 -23.31 -4.27 -9.72
CA GLU A 57 -23.11 -2.91 -10.20
C GLU A 57 -21.61 -2.64 -10.28
N PRO A 58 -21.08 -2.35 -11.47
CA PRO A 58 -19.66 -2.12 -11.62
C PRO A 58 -19.16 -0.90 -10.85
N LEU A 59 -18.06 -1.07 -10.13
CA LEU A 59 -17.38 -0.03 -9.37
C LEU A 59 -16.85 1.09 -10.28
N ILE A 60 -16.24 0.70 -11.41
CA ILE A 60 -15.62 1.60 -12.38
C ILE A 60 -16.53 1.68 -13.63
N ARG A 61 -16.74 2.91 -14.12
CA ARG A 61 -17.49 3.18 -15.36
C ARG A 61 -16.76 2.52 -16.53
N GLU A 62 -17.52 1.96 -17.47
CA GLU A 62 -17.03 1.11 -18.56
C GLU A 62 -15.81 1.69 -19.30
N ASP A 63 -15.88 2.95 -19.73
CA ASP A 63 -14.80 3.67 -20.42
C ASP A 63 -13.51 3.88 -19.61
N PHE A 64 -13.54 3.71 -18.28
CA PHE A 64 -12.37 3.80 -17.40
C PHE A 64 -11.89 2.43 -16.89
N ARG A 65 -12.52 1.33 -17.31
CA ARG A 65 -12.04 -0.01 -16.96
C ARG A 65 -10.80 -0.37 -17.75
N TRP A 66 -9.95 -1.18 -17.14
CA TRP A 66 -8.71 -1.60 -17.78
C TRP A 66 -8.98 -2.31 -19.11
N SER A 67 -10.03 -3.13 -19.17
CA SER A 67 -10.50 -3.81 -20.37
C SER A 67 -10.87 -2.90 -21.55
N ASP A 68 -11.08 -1.60 -21.31
CA ASP A 68 -11.63 -0.68 -22.30
C ASP A 68 -10.58 0.33 -22.78
N TRP A 69 -9.83 0.97 -21.88
CA TRP A 69 -8.81 1.96 -22.27
C TRP A 69 -7.38 1.39 -22.32
N ALA A 70 -7.05 0.49 -21.39
CA ALA A 70 -5.70 -0.04 -21.22
C ALA A 70 -5.44 -1.29 -22.05
N ALA A 71 -6.43 -2.17 -22.20
CA ALA A 71 -6.33 -3.38 -22.99
C ALA A 71 -7.64 -3.68 -23.73
N PRO A 72 -8.06 -2.78 -24.66
CA PRO A 72 -9.29 -2.98 -25.43
C PRO A 72 -9.25 -4.32 -26.15
N ARG A 73 -10.39 -5.01 -26.14
CA ARG A 73 -10.57 -6.30 -26.81
C ARG A 73 -11.50 -6.15 -28.00
N ASP A 74 -11.16 -6.79 -29.11
CA ASP A 74 -12.04 -6.86 -30.27
C ASP A 74 -13.18 -7.89 -30.04
N LEU A 75 -14.05 -8.05 -31.04
CA LEU A 75 -15.17 -9.01 -30.97
C LEU A 75 -14.73 -10.48 -30.86
N LEU A 76 -13.46 -10.77 -31.13
CA LEU A 76 -12.86 -12.11 -31.03
C LEU A 76 -12.17 -12.32 -29.66
N GLY A 77 -12.04 -11.26 -28.86
CA GLY A 77 -11.34 -11.28 -27.57
C GLY A 77 -9.83 -11.07 -27.70
N ASP A 78 -9.33 -10.73 -28.89
CA ASP A 78 -7.94 -10.37 -29.13
C ASP A 78 -7.72 -8.87 -28.83
N PHE A 79 -6.47 -8.45 -28.63
CA PHE A 79 -6.17 -7.03 -28.38
C PHE A 79 -6.54 -6.17 -29.59
N ASP A 80 -7.37 -5.15 -29.39
CA ASP A 80 -7.82 -4.23 -30.42
C ASP A 80 -6.82 -3.08 -30.60
N HIS A 81 -5.88 -3.27 -31.53
CA HIS A 81 -4.90 -2.25 -31.88
C HIS A 81 -5.51 -1.03 -32.59
N ASP A 82 -6.71 -1.13 -33.17
CA ASP A 82 -7.33 -0.04 -33.92
C ASP A 82 -8.02 0.96 -32.99
N SER A 83 -8.63 0.47 -31.90
CA SER A 83 -9.30 1.29 -30.89
C SER A 83 -8.38 1.78 -29.76
N ALA A 84 -7.21 1.15 -29.58
CA ALA A 84 -6.29 1.47 -28.49
C ALA A 84 -5.69 2.88 -28.63
N LEU A 85 -5.91 3.73 -27.61
CA LEU A 85 -5.26 5.03 -27.52
C LEU A 85 -3.73 4.88 -27.41
N THR A 86 -2.98 5.71 -28.15
CA THR A 86 -1.52 5.76 -28.09
C THR A 86 -1.04 7.22 -28.20
N GLY A 87 0.28 7.45 -28.12
CA GLY A 87 0.83 8.79 -28.35
C GLY A 87 0.32 9.85 -27.37
N GLU A 88 0.05 11.05 -27.87
CA GLU A 88 -0.39 12.18 -27.03
C GLU A 88 -1.79 11.94 -26.45
N ASP A 89 -2.72 11.42 -27.24
CA ASP A 89 -4.11 11.14 -26.83
C ASP A 89 -4.18 10.23 -25.59
N LEU A 90 -3.29 9.22 -25.49
CA LEU A 90 -3.24 8.34 -24.31
C LEU A 90 -2.76 9.09 -23.06
N ILE A 91 -1.80 10.00 -23.21
CA ILE A 91 -1.29 10.79 -22.08
C ILE A 91 -2.34 11.79 -21.62
N GLU A 92 -3.00 12.47 -22.54
CA GLU A 92 -4.11 13.40 -22.24
C GLU A 92 -5.25 12.68 -21.52
N PHE A 93 -5.71 11.53 -22.05
CA PHE A 93 -6.75 10.73 -21.41
C PHE A 93 -6.40 10.34 -19.97
N VAL A 94 -5.18 9.84 -19.74
CA VAL A 94 -4.77 9.41 -18.40
C VAL A 94 -4.72 10.58 -17.42
N ASN A 95 -4.19 11.73 -17.85
CA ASN A 95 -3.95 12.88 -16.99
C ASN A 95 -5.22 13.70 -16.72
N ASP A 96 -6.04 13.90 -17.76
CA ASP A 96 -7.13 14.87 -17.74
C ASP A 96 -8.51 14.22 -17.54
N GLU A 97 -8.63 12.90 -17.76
CA GLU A 97 -9.90 12.17 -17.63
C GLU A 97 -9.82 11.07 -16.56
N LEU A 98 -8.92 10.09 -16.73
CA LEU A 98 -8.85 8.90 -15.88
C LEU A 98 -8.48 9.24 -14.42
N PHE A 99 -7.38 9.95 -14.21
CA PHE A 99 -6.90 10.27 -12.85
C PHE A 99 -7.90 11.15 -12.09
N PRO A 100 -8.44 12.24 -12.68
CA PRO A 100 -9.50 13.03 -12.04
C PRO A 100 -10.75 12.21 -11.70
N TYR A 101 -11.19 11.32 -12.60
CA TYR A 101 -12.33 10.43 -12.33
C TYR A 101 -12.10 9.50 -11.13
N LEU A 102 -10.90 8.90 -11.03
CA LEU A 102 -10.55 8.00 -9.94
C LEU A 102 -10.36 8.75 -8.62
N GLU A 103 -9.79 9.95 -8.64
CA GLU A 103 -9.64 10.80 -7.46
C GLU A 103 -10.99 11.06 -6.76
N GLU A 104 -12.08 11.22 -7.52
CA GLU A 104 -13.42 11.48 -6.97
C GLU A 104 -13.95 10.37 -6.04
N PHE A 105 -13.38 9.15 -6.10
CA PHE A 105 -13.85 8.04 -5.28
C PHE A 105 -13.70 8.28 -3.78
N LYS A 106 -12.76 9.14 -3.35
CA LYS A 106 -12.61 9.50 -1.93
C LYS A 106 -13.84 10.19 -1.35
N TYR A 107 -14.67 10.82 -2.18
CA TYR A 107 -15.92 11.45 -1.76
C TYR A 107 -17.10 10.47 -1.68
N ARG A 108 -16.96 9.28 -2.27
CA ARG A 108 -17.99 8.22 -2.28
C ARG A 108 -17.73 7.15 -1.22
N ALA A 109 -16.51 7.07 -0.70
CA ALA A 109 -16.11 6.08 0.27
C ALA A 109 -16.86 6.23 1.61
N SER A 110 -17.32 5.11 2.16
CA SER A 110 -17.97 5.08 3.48
C SER A 110 -16.96 5.06 4.64
N GLY A 111 -15.69 4.74 4.36
CA GLY A 111 -14.62 4.71 5.35
C GLY A 111 -13.25 4.38 4.75
N PRO A 112 -12.18 4.46 5.55
CA PRO A 112 -10.82 4.24 5.09
C PRO A 112 -10.49 2.78 4.77
N ASN A 113 -11.37 1.85 5.15
CA ASN A 113 -11.24 0.42 4.90
C ASN A 113 -11.96 -0.04 3.61
N THR A 114 -12.42 0.89 2.77
CA THR A 114 -13.06 0.54 1.50
C THR A 114 -12.11 0.73 0.31
N ILE A 115 -12.42 0.05 -0.79
CA ILE A 115 -11.61 0.12 -2.01
C ILE A 115 -11.74 1.48 -2.70
N GLU A 116 -12.91 2.11 -2.62
CA GLU A 116 -13.17 3.47 -3.11
C GLU A 116 -12.24 4.48 -2.45
N TYR A 117 -12.04 4.37 -1.12
CA TYR A 117 -11.11 5.22 -0.41
C TYR A 117 -9.68 5.01 -0.95
N LYS A 118 -9.26 3.77 -1.18
CA LYS A 118 -7.92 3.49 -1.76
C LYS A 118 -7.76 4.10 -3.13
N ILE A 119 -8.76 3.96 -4.00
CA ILE A 119 -8.75 4.54 -5.34
C ILE A 119 -8.57 6.06 -5.23
N GLY A 120 -9.45 6.74 -4.49
CA GLY A 120 -9.42 8.20 -4.40
C GLY A 120 -8.13 8.76 -3.77
N GLU A 121 -7.60 8.08 -2.74
CA GLU A 121 -6.34 8.51 -2.10
C GLU A 121 -5.11 8.25 -2.99
N ILE A 122 -5.07 7.11 -3.70
CA ILE A 122 -3.95 6.79 -4.59
C ILE A 122 -3.91 7.81 -5.73
N PHE A 123 -5.03 7.99 -6.44
CA PHE A 123 -5.09 8.83 -7.65
C PHE A 123 -5.18 10.34 -7.38
N GLY A 124 -5.49 10.75 -6.15
CA GLY A 124 -5.38 12.16 -5.73
C GLY A 124 -3.96 12.61 -5.39
N GLU A 125 -3.02 11.67 -5.27
CA GLU A 125 -1.65 11.96 -4.80
C GLU A 125 -0.56 11.63 -5.82
N ILE A 126 -0.82 10.70 -6.75
CA ILE A 126 0.15 10.37 -7.81
C ILE A 126 -0.02 11.25 -9.03
N GLU A 127 1.09 11.43 -9.73
CA GLU A 127 1.11 11.97 -11.08
C GLU A 127 1.63 10.89 -12.04
N ASN A 128 1.03 10.84 -13.23
CA ASN A 128 1.56 10.06 -14.33
C ASN A 128 2.88 10.68 -14.80
N LYS A 129 3.96 9.88 -14.74
CA LYS A 129 5.30 10.30 -15.17
C LYS A 129 5.66 9.86 -16.58
N PHE A 130 4.79 9.15 -17.29
CA PHE A 130 5.01 8.87 -18.70
C PHE A 130 4.85 10.15 -19.53
N ARG A 131 5.88 10.49 -20.31
CA ARG A 131 5.87 11.56 -21.32
C ARG A 131 5.61 11.02 -22.71
N SER A 132 5.92 9.75 -22.96
CA SER A 132 5.64 9.05 -24.20
C SER A 132 4.44 8.11 -24.02
N GLY A 133 3.33 8.40 -24.70
CA GLY A 133 2.19 7.47 -24.71
C GLY A 133 2.48 6.16 -25.42
N TYR A 134 3.49 6.10 -26.28
CA TYR A 134 3.95 4.82 -26.84
C TYR A 134 4.62 3.96 -25.75
N SER A 135 5.46 4.56 -24.91
CA SER A 135 6.06 3.85 -23.77
C SER A 135 5.00 3.40 -22.77
N LEU A 136 4.00 4.24 -22.50
CA LEU A 136 2.89 3.88 -21.64
C LEU A 136 2.08 2.72 -22.24
N ARG A 137 1.77 2.75 -23.54
CA ARG A 137 1.10 1.65 -24.25
C ARG A 137 1.86 0.33 -24.11
N ASP A 138 3.17 0.34 -24.37
CA ASP A 138 4.01 -0.86 -24.21
C ASP A 138 3.96 -1.40 -22.77
N ALA A 139 3.96 -0.50 -21.77
CA ALA A 139 3.84 -0.89 -20.36
C ALA A 139 2.46 -1.48 -20.04
N LEU A 140 1.37 -0.89 -20.55
CA LEU A 140 0.00 -1.39 -20.37
C LEU A 140 -0.15 -2.80 -20.94
N GLU A 141 0.34 -3.05 -22.16
CA GLU A 141 0.29 -4.37 -22.80
C GLU A 141 1.08 -5.44 -22.03
N LEU A 142 2.20 -5.05 -21.42
CA LEU A 142 2.95 -5.96 -20.54
C LEU A 142 2.23 -6.23 -19.22
N VAL A 143 1.67 -5.18 -18.59
CA VAL A 143 0.91 -5.34 -17.34
C VAL A 143 -0.34 -6.19 -17.56
N ASP A 144 -0.96 -6.10 -18.72
CA ASP A 144 -2.13 -6.92 -19.08
C ASP A 144 -1.84 -8.42 -19.15
N GLN A 145 -0.58 -8.81 -19.40
CA GLN A 145 -0.15 -10.21 -19.36
C GLN A 145 -0.03 -10.77 -17.93
N LEU A 146 -0.12 -9.90 -16.92
CA LEU A 146 -0.10 -10.30 -15.52
C LEU A 146 -1.53 -10.62 -15.07
N SER A 147 -1.70 -11.74 -14.37
CA SER A 147 -3.00 -12.14 -13.82
C SER A 147 -2.96 -12.15 -12.30
N PHE A 148 -4.07 -11.79 -11.67
CA PHE A 148 -4.24 -11.79 -10.22
C PHE A 148 -5.26 -12.85 -9.76
N ARG A 149 -5.72 -13.72 -10.67
CA ARG A 149 -6.87 -14.60 -10.45
C ARG A 149 -6.59 -15.75 -9.49
N THR A 150 -5.38 -16.32 -9.51
CA THR A 150 -5.04 -17.43 -8.61
C THR A 150 -4.14 -16.99 -7.47
N ARG A 151 -4.22 -17.72 -6.34
CA ARG A 151 -3.28 -17.53 -5.22
C ARG A 151 -1.83 -17.66 -5.65
N LYS A 152 -1.54 -18.59 -6.57
CA LYS A 152 -0.19 -18.79 -7.09
C LYS A 152 0.31 -17.55 -7.82
N ASP A 153 -0.56 -16.92 -8.60
CA ASP A 153 -0.21 -15.70 -9.33
C ASP A 153 0.06 -14.54 -8.38
N LYS A 154 -0.84 -14.32 -7.40
CA LYS A 154 -0.64 -13.31 -6.34
C LYS A 154 0.68 -13.53 -5.59
N HIS A 155 1.04 -14.77 -5.26
CA HIS A 155 2.32 -15.10 -4.63
C HIS A 155 3.54 -14.82 -5.53
N GLU A 156 3.50 -15.18 -6.83
CA GLU A 156 4.59 -14.88 -7.77
C GLU A 156 4.78 -13.36 -7.92
N LEU A 157 3.68 -12.61 -8.09
CA LEU A 157 3.68 -11.15 -8.20
C LEU A 157 4.16 -10.46 -6.91
N SER A 158 3.72 -10.92 -5.75
CA SER A 158 4.20 -10.45 -4.44
C SER A 158 5.72 -10.56 -4.36
N HIS A 159 6.31 -11.71 -4.72
CA HIS A 159 7.76 -11.88 -4.71
C HIS A 159 8.51 -10.94 -5.67
N LEU A 160 7.97 -10.69 -6.86
CA LEU A 160 8.56 -9.76 -7.82
C LEU A 160 8.45 -8.30 -7.34
N TYR A 161 7.30 -7.93 -6.77
CA TYR A 161 7.05 -6.60 -6.23
C TYR A 161 7.92 -6.31 -4.99
N GLU A 162 8.08 -7.30 -4.10
CA GLU A 162 9.02 -7.23 -2.96
C GLU A 162 10.47 -7.00 -3.41
N ALA A 163 10.88 -7.59 -4.55
CA ALA A 163 12.20 -7.31 -5.11
C ALA A 163 12.35 -5.86 -5.57
N LYS A 164 11.30 -5.26 -6.16
CA LYS A 164 11.27 -3.82 -6.50
C LYS A 164 11.35 -2.94 -5.26
N ILE A 165 10.52 -3.21 -4.24
CA ILE A 165 10.53 -2.47 -2.96
C ILE A 165 11.94 -2.51 -2.35
N ARG A 166 12.58 -3.68 -2.35
CA ARG A 166 13.95 -3.83 -1.83
C ARG A 166 14.98 -3.04 -2.66
N ASN A 167 14.88 -3.05 -3.98
CA ASN A 167 15.79 -2.31 -4.85
C ASN A 167 15.63 -0.80 -4.63
N MET A 168 14.39 -0.31 -4.59
CA MET A 168 14.05 1.07 -4.22
C MET A 168 14.59 1.42 -2.82
N GLY A 169 14.42 0.52 -1.85
CA GLY A 169 14.94 0.69 -0.48
C GLY A 169 16.45 0.83 -0.41
N ASN A 170 17.17 0.22 -1.35
CA ASN A 170 18.62 0.29 -1.48
C ASN A 170 19.10 1.42 -2.41
N ALA A 171 18.19 2.11 -3.09
CA ALA A 171 18.49 3.16 -4.07
C ALA A 171 18.84 4.49 -3.36
N GLY A 172 20.07 4.59 -2.88
CA GLY A 172 20.66 5.84 -2.41
C GLY A 172 20.11 6.35 -1.06
N ARG A 173 20.27 7.65 -0.82
CA ARG A 173 20.02 8.28 0.51
C ARG A 173 18.56 8.23 0.96
N ASN A 174 17.60 8.20 0.04
CA ASN A 174 16.17 8.32 0.35
C ASN A 174 15.45 6.96 0.42
N GLY A 175 16.05 5.87 -0.08
CA GLY A 175 15.40 4.55 -0.13
C GLY A 175 15.11 3.95 1.25
N GLY A 176 15.98 4.18 2.22
CA GLY A 176 15.83 3.67 3.59
C GLY A 176 14.64 4.24 4.37
N GLU A 177 14.00 5.31 3.87
CA GLU A 177 12.81 5.91 4.49
C GLU A 177 11.54 5.08 4.26
N TYR A 178 11.57 4.10 3.36
CA TYR A 178 10.39 3.36 2.88
C TYR A 178 10.44 1.85 3.17
N TYR A 179 11.60 1.35 3.59
CA TYR A 179 11.89 -0.06 3.65
C TYR A 179 12.63 -0.46 4.92
N THR A 180 12.14 -1.51 5.56
CA THR A 180 12.84 -2.22 6.64
C THR A 180 13.28 -3.58 6.11
N PRO A 181 14.56 -3.99 6.29
CA PRO A 181 15.04 -5.28 5.82
C PRO A 181 14.18 -6.44 6.31
N ARG A 182 13.68 -7.28 5.39
CA ARG A 182 12.85 -8.45 5.72
C ARG A 182 13.44 -9.39 6.77
N PRO A 183 14.77 -9.67 6.80
CA PRO A 183 15.35 -10.47 7.89
C PRO A 183 15.14 -9.87 9.29
N LEU A 184 15.18 -8.55 9.42
CA LEU A 184 14.91 -7.87 10.70
C LEU A 184 13.42 -7.98 11.07
N ILE A 185 12.53 -7.72 10.11
CA ILE A 185 11.08 -7.87 10.32
C ILE A 185 10.74 -9.29 10.78
N ARG A 186 11.23 -10.32 10.06
CA ARG A 186 10.99 -11.72 10.39
C ARG A 186 11.49 -12.08 11.79
N ALA A 187 12.66 -11.59 12.18
CA ALA A 187 13.17 -11.80 13.53
C ALA A 187 12.25 -11.16 14.59
N MET A 188 11.76 -9.93 14.36
CA MET A 188 10.82 -9.27 15.26
C MET A 188 9.48 -10.00 15.34
N VAL A 189 8.92 -10.44 14.20
CA VAL A 189 7.67 -11.22 14.13
C VAL A 189 7.83 -12.56 14.87
N GLN A 190 8.95 -13.25 14.69
CA GLN A 190 9.24 -14.51 15.40
C GLN A 190 9.34 -14.35 16.91
N VAL A 191 9.83 -13.20 17.40
CA VAL A 191 9.92 -12.92 18.84
C VAL A 191 8.57 -12.51 19.40
N ILE A 192 7.84 -11.62 18.72
CA ILE A 192 6.54 -11.12 19.20
C ILE A 192 5.45 -12.18 19.12
N ARG A 193 5.58 -13.15 18.19
CA ARG A 193 4.68 -14.29 17.96
C ARG A 193 3.20 -13.88 17.86
N PRO A 194 2.77 -13.24 16.77
CA PRO A 194 1.36 -12.93 16.55
C PRO A 194 0.48 -14.19 16.55
N GLN A 195 -0.73 -14.08 17.09
CA GLN A 195 -1.74 -15.13 17.14
C GLN A 195 -2.97 -14.74 16.32
N LEU A 196 -3.69 -15.73 15.79
CA LEU A 196 -4.96 -15.49 15.10
C LEU A 196 -5.96 -14.80 16.04
N GLY A 197 -6.68 -13.81 15.50
CA GLY A 197 -7.63 -12.98 16.25
C GLY A 197 -7.03 -11.77 16.97
N GLU A 198 -5.70 -11.63 17.04
CA GLU A 198 -5.06 -10.40 17.54
C GLU A 198 -5.07 -9.30 16.47
N THR A 199 -5.14 -8.04 16.90
CA THR A 199 -4.98 -6.88 16.01
C THR A 199 -3.53 -6.37 16.01
N ILE A 200 -3.00 -6.07 14.83
CA ILE A 200 -1.62 -5.65 14.58
C ILE A 200 -1.62 -4.25 13.95
N TYR A 201 -0.84 -3.35 14.55
CA TYR A 201 -0.75 -1.96 14.14
C TYR A 201 0.67 -1.50 13.84
N ASP A 202 0.81 -0.76 12.74
CA ASP A 202 2.03 -0.04 12.36
C ASP A 202 1.70 1.42 12.01
N ALA A 203 2.09 2.36 12.87
CA ALA A 203 1.81 3.79 12.68
C ALA A 203 2.76 4.50 11.69
N ALA A 204 3.71 3.78 11.11
CA ALA A 204 4.66 4.29 10.12
C ALA A 204 4.98 3.17 9.13
N CYS A 205 3.94 2.64 8.48
CA CYS A 205 4.02 1.32 7.87
C CYS A 205 4.89 1.24 6.61
N GLY A 206 5.17 2.37 5.96
CA GLY A 206 5.92 2.41 4.71
C GLY A 206 5.33 1.44 3.70
N SER A 207 6.19 0.57 3.15
CA SER A 207 5.81 -0.55 2.27
C SER A 207 5.01 -1.70 2.93
N ALA A 208 4.41 -1.47 4.10
CA ALA A 208 3.62 -2.44 4.88
C ALA A 208 4.36 -3.75 5.24
N GLY A 209 5.69 -3.70 5.34
CA GLY A 209 6.52 -4.88 5.54
C GLY A 209 6.22 -5.70 6.79
N PHE A 210 5.99 -5.02 7.93
CA PHE A 210 5.62 -5.69 9.17
C PHE A 210 4.24 -6.36 9.08
N LEU A 211 3.29 -5.74 8.39
CA LEU A 211 1.95 -6.27 8.22
C LEU A 211 1.96 -7.51 7.29
N CYS A 212 2.68 -7.43 6.17
CA CYS A 212 2.81 -8.55 5.21
C CYS A 212 3.49 -9.77 5.83
N GLU A 213 4.62 -9.59 6.52
CA GLU A 213 5.34 -10.71 7.16
C GLU A 213 4.55 -11.27 8.36
N SER A 214 3.73 -10.46 9.03
CA SER A 214 2.81 -10.94 10.07
C SER A 214 1.65 -11.73 9.46
N HIS A 215 1.11 -11.31 8.31
CA HIS A 215 0.12 -12.07 7.56
C HIS A 215 0.66 -13.44 7.16
N ASP A 216 1.86 -13.51 6.59
CA ASP A 216 2.49 -14.77 6.21
C ASP A 216 2.72 -15.69 7.42
N HIS A 217 3.12 -15.12 8.56
CA HIS A 217 3.27 -15.87 9.82
C HIS A 217 1.94 -16.45 10.32
N LEU A 218 0.86 -15.66 10.31
CA LEU A 218 -0.47 -16.10 10.76
C LEU A 218 -1.10 -17.11 9.79
N ARG A 219 -0.87 -16.96 8.49
CA ARG A 219 -1.31 -17.92 7.46
C ARG A 219 -0.71 -19.30 7.62
N GLN A 220 0.52 -19.40 8.13
CA GLN A 220 1.19 -20.68 8.43
C GLN A 220 0.55 -21.43 9.61
N GLN A 221 -0.33 -20.79 10.38
CA GLN A 221 -1.07 -21.43 11.48
C GLN A 221 -2.33 -22.17 11.00
N GLU A 222 -2.54 -22.28 9.68
CA GLU A 222 -3.69 -22.93 9.04
C GLU A 222 -5.06 -22.46 9.57
N PRO A 223 -5.39 -21.15 9.42
CA PRO A 223 -6.64 -20.59 9.92
C PRO A 223 -7.88 -21.26 9.32
N SER A 224 -8.90 -21.45 10.15
CA SER A 224 -10.25 -21.84 9.74
C SER A 224 -10.92 -20.74 8.90
N LEU A 225 -12.04 -21.04 8.23
CA LEU A 225 -12.72 -20.07 7.35
C LEU A 225 -13.11 -18.76 8.06
N SER A 226 -13.60 -18.81 9.30
CA SER A 226 -13.94 -17.61 10.07
C SER A 226 -12.69 -16.83 10.52
N GLU A 227 -11.60 -17.53 10.80
CA GLU A 227 -10.32 -16.89 11.14
C GLU A 227 -9.68 -16.25 9.90
N LEU A 228 -9.94 -16.78 8.70
CA LEU A 228 -9.52 -16.16 7.44
C LEU A 228 -10.21 -14.84 7.18
N GLU A 229 -11.52 -14.78 7.38
CA GLU A 229 -12.27 -13.53 7.27
C GLU A 229 -11.75 -12.48 8.26
N THR A 230 -11.52 -12.90 9.51
CA THR A 230 -10.92 -12.04 10.55
C THR A 230 -9.54 -11.55 10.13
N LEU A 231 -8.68 -12.46 9.65
CA LEU A 231 -7.32 -12.16 9.21
C LEU A 231 -7.30 -11.14 8.06
N GLN A 232 -8.22 -11.27 7.11
CA GLN A 232 -8.29 -10.41 5.93
C GLN A 232 -8.84 -9.01 6.24
N GLN A 233 -9.80 -8.89 7.17
CA GLN A 233 -10.57 -7.66 7.34
C GLN A 233 -10.29 -6.93 8.67
N HIS A 234 -9.92 -7.66 9.73
CA HIS A 234 -9.95 -7.15 11.11
C HIS A 234 -8.62 -7.34 11.87
N THR A 235 -7.55 -7.75 11.20
CA THR A 235 -6.25 -8.00 11.85
C THR A 235 -5.24 -6.88 11.62
N PHE A 236 -5.10 -6.36 10.39
CA PHE A 236 -4.00 -5.47 10.04
C PHE A 236 -4.45 -4.02 9.92
N TYR A 237 -3.73 -3.13 10.62
CA TYR A 237 -3.97 -1.69 10.65
C TYR A 237 -2.66 -0.93 10.42
N GLY A 238 -2.71 0.12 9.60
CA GLY A 238 -1.54 0.91 9.27
C GLY A 238 -1.85 2.39 9.15
N LYS A 239 -0.83 3.22 9.36
CA LYS A 239 -0.85 4.63 8.96
C LYS A 239 0.45 4.97 8.24
N GLU A 240 0.34 5.72 7.17
CA GLU A 240 1.49 6.20 6.40
C GLU A 240 1.24 7.63 5.93
N LYS A 241 2.24 8.49 6.08
CA LYS A 241 2.14 9.93 5.81
C LYS A 241 2.55 10.28 4.38
N LYS A 242 3.46 9.51 3.79
CA LYS A 242 4.01 9.79 2.47
C LYS A 242 3.23 9.02 1.41
N SER A 243 2.78 9.73 0.38
CA SER A 243 1.89 9.17 -0.63
C SER A 243 2.50 7.97 -1.36
N LEU A 244 3.73 8.08 -1.85
CA LEU A 244 4.44 6.95 -2.48
C LEU A 244 4.52 5.72 -1.57
N ALA A 245 4.85 5.93 -0.29
CA ALA A 245 4.97 4.85 0.67
C ALA A 245 3.61 4.17 0.94
N TYR A 246 2.56 4.98 1.06
CA TYR A 246 1.19 4.54 1.25
C TYR A 246 0.73 3.65 0.08
N ILE A 247 0.92 4.10 -1.16
CA ILE A 247 0.53 3.36 -2.37
C ILE A 247 1.25 2.02 -2.43
N ILE A 248 2.56 2.02 -2.20
CA ILE A 248 3.36 0.80 -2.17
C ILE A 248 2.88 -0.14 -1.06
N GLY A 249 2.58 0.39 0.13
CA GLY A 249 2.05 -0.39 1.24
C GLY A 249 0.68 -1.02 0.94
N VAL A 250 -0.24 -0.27 0.35
CA VAL A 250 -1.56 -0.76 -0.07
C VAL A 250 -1.41 -1.87 -1.12
N MET A 251 -0.61 -1.63 -2.18
CA MET A 251 -0.37 -2.65 -3.20
C MET A 251 0.30 -3.88 -2.66
N ASN A 252 1.26 -3.72 -1.75
CA ASN A 252 1.94 -4.85 -1.15
C ASN A 252 0.95 -5.74 -0.38
N MET A 253 0.06 -5.15 0.42
CA MET A 253 -0.97 -5.89 1.15
C MET A 253 -1.96 -6.60 0.23
N ILE A 254 -2.38 -5.95 -0.86
CA ILE A 254 -3.25 -6.54 -1.89
C ILE A 254 -2.59 -7.78 -2.52
N LEU A 255 -1.32 -7.69 -2.90
CA LEU A 255 -0.56 -8.81 -3.46
C LEU A 255 -0.37 -9.96 -2.46
N HIS A 256 -0.36 -9.66 -1.16
CA HIS A 256 -0.36 -10.67 -0.09
C HIS A 256 -1.76 -11.26 0.18
N GLY A 257 -2.81 -10.78 -0.51
CA GLY A 257 -4.17 -11.33 -0.44
C GLY A 257 -5.11 -10.60 0.51
N ILE A 258 -4.76 -9.37 0.92
CA ILE A 258 -5.59 -8.49 1.75
C ILE A 258 -6.19 -7.41 0.83
N GLU A 259 -7.42 -7.62 0.38
CA GLU A 259 -8.03 -6.83 -0.69
C GLU A 259 -8.30 -5.37 -0.31
N ALA A 260 -8.76 -5.13 0.93
CA ALA A 260 -9.09 -3.81 1.44
C ALA A 260 -8.30 -3.54 2.74
N PRO A 261 -6.99 -3.29 2.66
CA PRO A 261 -6.14 -3.14 3.84
C PRO A 261 -6.52 -1.89 4.64
N ASN A 262 -6.60 -2.00 5.97
CA ASN A 262 -6.89 -0.87 6.87
C ASN A 262 -5.66 0.06 7.06
N ILE A 263 -5.07 0.53 5.97
CA ILE A 263 -3.97 1.51 5.96
C ILE A 263 -4.56 2.89 5.69
N ILE A 264 -4.29 3.88 6.54
CA ILE A 264 -4.79 5.25 6.37
C ILE A 264 -3.65 6.15 5.88
N HIS A 265 -3.91 6.94 4.84
CA HIS A 265 -2.97 7.96 4.39
C HIS A 265 -3.09 9.19 5.29
N THR A 266 -2.22 9.30 6.30
CA THR A 266 -2.30 10.36 7.31
C THR A 266 -1.00 10.52 8.10
N ASN A 267 -0.84 11.68 8.73
CA ASN A 267 0.21 11.88 9.73
C ASN A 267 -0.26 11.30 11.07
N SER A 268 0.27 10.14 11.48
CA SER A 268 -0.04 9.51 12.77
C SER A 268 0.12 10.44 13.97
N LEU A 269 1.07 11.38 13.93
CA LEU A 269 1.32 12.30 15.03
C LEU A 269 0.35 13.50 15.06
N ALA A 270 -0.46 13.69 14.00
CA ALA A 270 -1.51 14.71 13.97
C ALA A 270 -2.73 14.32 14.81
N GLU A 271 -2.86 13.07 15.21
CA GLU A 271 -3.89 12.58 16.13
C GLU A 271 -3.58 13.02 17.57
N ASN A 272 -4.60 13.50 18.28
CA ASN A 272 -4.47 13.85 19.68
C ASN A 272 -4.55 12.59 20.54
N LEU A 273 -3.54 12.34 21.38
CA LEU A 273 -3.51 11.15 22.24
C LEU A 273 -4.69 11.05 23.20
N GLN A 274 -5.30 12.17 23.57
CA GLN A 274 -6.46 12.18 24.47
C GLN A 274 -7.71 11.60 23.80
N ASP A 275 -7.76 11.62 22.47
CA ASP A 275 -8.90 11.14 21.70
C ASP A 275 -8.85 9.62 21.49
N ILE A 276 -7.68 8.98 21.63
CA ILE A 276 -7.52 7.52 21.53
C ILE A 276 -8.26 6.83 22.69
N GLN A 277 -9.35 6.14 22.35
CA GLN A 277 -10.20 5.36 23.26
C GLN A 277 -9.78 3.89 23.30
N PRO A 278 -10.26 3.10 24.29
CA PRO A 278 -9.96 1.67 24.36
C PRO A 278 -10.33 0.86 23.10
N GLY A 279 -11.31 1.34 22.31
CA GLY A 279 -11.68 0.72 21.03
C GLY A 279 -10.68 0.95 19.90
N ASP A 280 -9.82 1.97 20.02
CA ASP A 280 -8.81 2.35 19.02
C ASP A 280 -7.44 1.70 19.31
N GLN A 281 -7.39 0.82 20.31
CA GLN A 281 -6.17 0.17 20.76
C GLN A 281 -5.96 -1.20 20.11
N TYR A 282 -4.70 -1.61 20.02
CA TYR A 282 -4.28 -2.84 19.34
C TYR A 282 -3.57 -3.82 20.28
N ASP A 283 -3.64 -5.11 19.96
CA ASP A 283 -2.96 -6.16 20.73
C ASP A 283 -1.45 -6.13 20.50
N LEU A 284 -1.05 -5.77 19.27
CA LEU A 284 0.32 -5.81 18.78
C LEU A 284 0.70 -4.51 18.08
N ILE A 285 1.90 -4.01 18.36
CA ILE A 285 2.54 -2.96 17.57
C ILE A 285 3.87 -3.46 17.02
N LEU A 286 4.02 -3.37 15.71
CA LEU A 286 5.25 -3.70 14.98
C LEU A 286 5.57 -2.52 14.08
N ALA A 287 6.66 -1.81 14.35
CA ALA A 287 6.94 -0.57 13.64
C ALA A 287 8.44 -0.27 13.51
N ASN A 288 8.77 0.44 12.44
CA ASN A 288 10.06 1.12 12.28
C ASN A 288 9.80 2.62 12.02
N PRO A 289 9.53 3.41 13.07
CA PRO A 289 9.25 4.84 12.91
C PRO A 289 10.49 5.59 12.39
N PRO A 290 10.32 6.80 11.82
CA PRO A 290 11.44 7.62 11.37
C PRO A 290 12.49 7.84 12.47
N PHE A 291 13.76 7.61 12.14
CA PHE A 291 14.89 7.71 13.09
C PHE A 291 15.27 9.14 13.52
N GLY A 292 14.62 10.14 12.96
CA GLY A 292 14.83 11.54 13.24
C GLY A 292 13.82 12.38 12.48
N GLY A 293 13.87 13.68 12.71
CA GLY A 293 12.89 14.61 12.18
C GLY A 293 12.41 15.54 13.29
N ARG A 294 11.78 16.63 12.88
CA ARG A 294 11.14 17.56 13.80
C ARG A 294 9.71 17.80 13.39
N GLU A 295 8.81 17.66 14.36
CA GLU A 295 7.41 18.02 14.20
C GLU A 295 7.15 19.46 14.63
N ARG A 296 6.19 20.08 13.96
CA ARG A 296 5.83 21.49 14.18
C ARG A 296 5.19 21.68 15.57
N PRO A 297 5.32 22.86 16.20
CA PRO A 297 4.80 23.11 17.56
C PRO A 297 3.31 22.78 17.75
N GLU A 298 2.50 22.87 16.69
CA GLU A 298 1.08 22.54 16.69
C GLU A 298 0.86 21.04 16.90
N VAL A 299 1.64 20.19 16.21
CA VAL A 299 1.60 18.72 16.36
C VAL A 299 2.00 18.31 17.77
N GLN A 300 2.95 19.02 18.39
CA GLN A 300 3.41 18.74 19.75
C GLN A 300 2.29 18.92 20.79
N GLN A 301 1.23 19.70 20.50
CA GLN A 301 0.11 19.90 21.42
C GLN A 301 -0.73 18.63 21.62
N ASN A 302 -0.65 17.68 20.70
CA ASN A 302 -1.34 16.40 20.75
C ASN A 302 -0.78 15.45 21.82
N PHE A 303 0.37 15.79 22.44
CA PHE A 303 1.13 14.91 23.29
C PHE A 303 1.26 15.47 24.72
N PRO A 304 1.18 14.62 25.76
CA PRO A 304 1.47 15.02 27.13
C PRO A 304 2.90 15.54 27.30
N VAL A 305 3.88 14.81 26.76
CA VAL A 305 5.29 15.23 26.72
C VAL A 305 5.56 15.91 25.38
N LYS A 306 5.55 17.24 25.39
CA LYS A 306 5.77 18.06 24.19
C LYS A 306 7.25 18.04 23.82
N THR A 307 7.54 17.60 22.60
CA THR A 307 8.90 17.59 22.06
C THR A 307 8.83 17.71 20.54
N GLY A 308 9.83 18.35 19.94
CA GLY A 308 9.96 18.37 18.49
C GLY A 308 10.44 17.04 17.92
N GLU A 309 11.12 16.22 18.71
CA GLU A 309 11.78 15.00 18.21
C GLU A 309 10.75 13.90 17.89
N THR A 310 10.61 13.60 16.59
CA THR A 310 9.61 12.69 16.03
C THR A 310 9.60 11.31 16.70
N ALA A 311 10.78 10.75 17.05
CA ALA A 311 10.88 9.43 17.66
C ALA A 311 10.20 9.33 19.04
N PHE A 312 10.30 10.37 19.87
CA PHE A 312 9.66 10.40 21.19
C PHE A 312 8.14 10.58 21.09
N LEU A 313 7.68 11.31 20.08
CA LEU A 313 6.24 11.44 19.78
C LEU A 313 5.67 10.09 19.33
N PHE A 314 6.35 9.36 18.44
CA PHE A 314 5.93 8.00 18.07
C PHE A 314 5.89 7.05 19.26
N LEU A 315 6.87 7.09 20.16
CA LEU A 315 6.85 6.24 21.35
C LEU A 315 5.61 6.51 22.22
N GLN A 316 5.28 7.78 22.46
CA GLN A 316 4.04 8.15 23.18
C GLN A 316 2.80 7.60 22.50
N HIS A 317 2.72 7.78 21.17
CA HIS A 317 1.63 7.24 20.35
C HIS A 317 1.48 5.74 20.54
N PHE A 318 2.56 4.98 20.36
CA PHE A 318 2.53 3.52 20.51
C PHE A 318 2.12 3.07 21.92
N ILE A 319 2.61 3.72 22.97
CA ILE A 319 2.22 3.41 24.36
C ILE A 319 0.70 3.58 24.53
N LYS A 320 0.12 4.65 23.97
CA LYS A 320 -1.31 4.93 24.08
C LYS A 320 -2.18 4.04 23.17
N SER A 321 -1.66 3.63 22.03
CA SER A 321 -2.34 2.73 21.08
C SER A 321 -2.29 1.25 21.50
N LEU A 322 -1.54 0.85 22.52
CA LEU A 322 -1.54 -0.54 23.01
C LEU A 322 -2.70 -0.80 23.97
N LYS A 323 -3.38 -1.94 23.78
CA LYS A 323 -4.32 -2.47 24.77
C LYS A 323 -3.58 -2.84 26.07
N PRO A 324 -4.27 -2.83 27.23
CA PRO A 324 -3.72 -3.42 28.45
C PRO A 324 -3.30 -4.87 28.23
N GLY A 325 -2.03 -5.19 28.50
CA GLY A 325 -1.44 -6.52 28.24
C GLY A 325 -0.96 -6.74 26.80
N GLY A 326 -1.13 -5.76 25.90
CA GLY A 326 -0.56 -5.76 24.57
C GLY A 326 0.96 -5.68 24.58
N ARG A 327 1.58 -5.96 23.43
CA ARG A 327 3.04 -6.02 23.28
C ARG A 327 3.50 -5.35 22.00
N ALA A 328 4.71 -4.79 22.02
CA ALA A 328 5.27 -4.09 20.87
C ALA A 328 6.71 -4.52 20.58
N ALA A 329 7.09 -4.50 19.30
CA ALA A 329 8.48 -4.48 18.87
C ALA A 329 8.70 -3.28 17.93
N ILE A 330 9.54 -2.34 18.36
CA ILE A 330 9.74 -1.06 17.68
C ILE A 330 11.23 -0.89 17.41
N VAL A 331 11.59 -0.54 16.18
CA VAL A 331 12.98 -0.21 15.83
C VAL A 331 13.27 1.23 16.29
N ILE A 332 14.35 1.41 17.05
CA ILE A 332 14.79 2.72 17.55
C ILE A 332 16.29 2.93 17.26
N LYS A 333 16.68 4.18 16.98
CA LYS A 333 18.08 4.56 16.81
C LYS A 333 18.79 4.63 18.16
N ASN A 334 20.06 4.21 18.26
CA ASN A 334 20.82 4.23 19.52
C ASN A 334 20.78 5.56 20.28
N THR A 335 20.81 6.69 19.57
CA THR A 335 20.78 8.02 20.20
C THR A 335 19.51 8.26 21.01
N PHE A 336 18.43 7.52 20.73
CA PHE A 336 17.18 7.56 21.49
C PHE A 336 17.39 7.21 22.97
N LEU A 337 18.22 6.18 23.25
CA LEU A 337 18.46 5.68 24.61
C LEU A 337 19.54 6.47 25.37
N SER A 338 20.40 7.20 24.66
CA SER A 338 21.51 7.95 25.24
C SER A 338 21.23 9.44 25.37
N ASN A 339 20.10 9.93 24.85
CA ASN A 339 19.73 11.33 24.95
C ASN A 339 19.26 11.64 26.38
N SER A 340 19.68 12.78 26.93
CA SER A 340 19.38 13.20 28.30
C SER A 340 18.63 14.54 28.33
N ASP A 341 17.86 14.83 27.28
CA ASP A 341 17.00 15.99 27.24
C ASP A 341 15.76 15.79 28.12
N ASN A 342 15.01 16.88 28.36
CA ASN A 342 13.86 16.80 29.25
C ASN A 342 12.76 15.84 28.75
N ALA A 343 12.67 15.62 27.43
CA ALA A 343 11.68 14.72 26.86
C ALA A 343 12.07 13.26 27.08
N SER A 344 13.35 12.91 26.92
CA SER A 344 13.86 11.56 27.16
C SER A 344 13.84 11.15 28.62
N VAL A 345 13.93 12.11 29.56
CA VAL A 345 13.80 11.84 31.01
C VAL A 345 12.34 11.72 31.44
N ALA A 346 11.43 12.40 30.76
CA ALA A 346 10.01 12.39 31.10
C ALA A 346 9.25 11.16 30.56
N LEU A 347 9.78 10.53 29.51
CA LEU A 347 9.28 9.28 28.92
C LEU A 347 9.96 8.07 29.56
#